data_AF-A0A381WWM5-F1
#
_entry.id   AF-A0A381WWM5-F1
#
_cell.length_a   1.000
_cell.length_b   1.000
_cell.length_c   1.000
_cell.angle_alpha   90.00
_cell.angle_beta   90.00
_cell.angle_gamma   90.00
#
_symmetry.space_group_name_H-M   'P 1'
#
loop_
_entity.id
_entity.type
_entity.pdbx_description
1 polymer ?
#
loop_
_entity_poly.entity_id
_entity_poly.type
_entity_poly.pdbx_seq_one_letter_code
_entity_poly.pdbx_strand_id
1 'polypeptide(L)'
;MAIQNINIGTLANDGTGDDLREAFIKVNQNFDDLDLRAPESTTASNLGNVGEGVFYQKAGVDLQFKKLVSGANITLTASTNGITVNATGGLQQLNVVSDSGSKQLVDGDTLNIYGGTGASTSISGNVLTVDTTTELSTDLTPVLGGSLDASGNNLINGGTLTASNFVGPVTGNLTGLVHGVDIRLIAPNTAGFNFGYFNNTVTSIVDWLIAITDVDFGSFFVPEDKNFDAGSITT
;
A
#
# COMPACT_ATOMS: atom_id res chain seq x y z
N MET A 1 13.35 -76.32 24.72
CA MET A 1 13.78 -77.15 25.87
C MET A 1 15.26 -76.90 26.11
N ALA A 2 15.84 -77.40 27.20
CA ALA A 2 17.30 -77.46 27.29
C ALA A 2 17.82 -78.50 26.26
N ILE A 3 18.96 -78.22 25.62
CA ILE A 3 19.59 -79.15 24.68
C ILE A 3 19.86 -80.47 25.38
N GLN A 4 19.38 -81.58 24.80
CA GLN A 4 19.66 -82.93 25.29
C GLN A 4 20.96 -83.43 24.67
N ASN A 5 22.01 -83.55 25.47
CA ASN A 5 23.28 -84.10 25.00
C ASN A 5 23.26 -85.63 25.03
N ILE A 6 23.82 -86.25 23.98
CA ILE A 6 24.10 -87.68 23.98
C ILE A 6 25.27 -87.92 24.94
N ASN A 7 25.05 -88.78 25.93
CA ASN A 7 26.12 -89.25 26.80
C ASN A 7 26.88 -90.38 26.10
N ILE A 8 28.16 -90.15 25.81
CA ILE A 8 29.03 -91.12 25.11
C ILE A 8 29.77 -92.09 26.06
N GLY A 9 29.51 -92.02 27.36
CA GLY A 9 30.21 -92.82 28.38
C GLY A 9 31.63 -92.32 28.66
N THR A 10 32.36 -93.04 29.52
CA THR A 10 33.75 -92.71 29.90
C THR A 10 34.79 -93.48 29.08
N LEU A 11 34.42 -94.69 28.64
CA LEU A 11 35.22 -95.62 27.85
C LEU A 11 34.29 -96.30 26.83
N ALA A 12 34.87 -96.81 25.74
CA ALA A 12 34.11 -97.52 24.74
C ALA A 12 33.43 -98.77 25.35
N ASN A 13 32.11 -98.91 25.13
CA ASN A 13 31.30 -100.04 25.56
C ASN A 13 31.28 -100.30 27.08
N ASP A 14 31.49 -99.27 27.90
CA ASP A 14 31.49 -99.37 29.37
C ASP A 14 30.09 -99.42 30.01
N GLY A 15 29.03 -99.32 29.20
CA GLY A 15 27.63 -99.37 29.65
C GLY A 15 27.17 -98.13 30.41
N THR A 16 27.99 -97.08 30.49
CA THR A 16 27.66 -95.82 31.17
C THR A 16 27.17 -94.72 30.23
N GLY A 17 27.32 -94.92 28.91
CA GLY A 17 26.75 -94.07 27.87
C GLY A 17 25.28 -94.40 27.56
N ASP A 18 24.65 -93.51 26.78
CA ASP A 18 23.31 -93.75 26.27
C ASP A 18 23.32 -94.94 25.31
N ASP A 19 22.26 -95.75 25.34
CA ASP A 19 22.02 -96.69 24.26
C ASP A 19 21.60 -95.93 22.98
N LEU A 20 21.64 -96.62 21.84
CA LEU A 20 21.25 -95.99 20.56
C LEU A 20 19.82 -95.44 20.59
N ARG A 21 18.92 -96.09 21.35
CA ARG A 21 17.52 -95.67 21.43
C ARG A 21 17.41 -94.33 22.15
N GLU A 22 18.03 -94.20 23.32
CA GLU A 22 18.05 -92.99 24.14
C GLU A 22 18.77 -91.85 23.40
N ALA A 23 19.90 -92.15 22.74
CA ALA A 23 20.59 -91.18 21.90
C ALA A 23 19.69 -90.64 20.77
N PHE A 24 18.98 -91.51 20.04
CA PHE A 24 18.07 -91.07 18.98
C PHE A 24 16.80 -90.40 19.49
N ILE A 25 16.31 -90.76 20.69
CA ILE A 25 15.24 -90.02 21.36
C ILE A 25 15.67 -88.57 21.63
N LYS A 26 16.88 -88.36 22.19
CA LYS A 26 17.43 -87.03 22.44
C LYS A 26 17.66 -86.23 21.16
N VAL A 27 18.11 -86.88 20.08
CA VAL A 27 18.26 -86.25 18.76
C VAL A 27 16.91 -85.78 18.21
N ASN A 28 15.89 -86.65 18.21
CA ASN A 28 14.55 -86.28 17.73
C ASN A 28 13.97 -85.15 18.58
N GLN A 29 14.10 -85.22 19.91
CA GLN A 29 13.65 -84.15 20.81
C GLN A 29 14.35 -82.81 20.53
N ASN A 30 15.63 -82.81 20.19
CA ASN A 30 16.34 -81.59 19.82
C ASN A 30 15.89 -81.05 18.45
N PHE A 31 15.57 -81.92 17.48
CA PHE A 31 15.02 -81.51 16.18
C PHE A 31 13.58 -81.01 16.28
N ASP A 32 12.75 -81.66 17.08
CA ASP A 32 11.39 -81.21 17.39
C ASP A 32 11.45 -79.84 18.10
N ASP A 33 12.37 -79.65 19.04
CA ASP A 33 12.57 -78.36 19.71
C ASP A 33 13.10 -77.28 18.74
N LEU A 34 13.93 -77.65 17.77
CA LEU A 34 14.44 -76.74 16.74
C LEU A 34 13.35 -76.35 15.74
N ASP A 35 12.50 -77.29 15.32
CA ASP A 35 11.34 -77.08 14.45
C ASP A 35 10.29 -76.20 15.15
N LEU A 36 10.06 -76.43 16.45
CA LEU A 36 9.20 -75.61 17.29
C LEU A 36 9.78 -74.23 17.60
N ARG A 37 11.11 -74.08 17.58
CA ARG A 37 11.76 -72.78 17.62
C ARG A 37 11.57 -72.08 16.28
N ALA A 38 10.44 -71.39 16.13
CA ALA A 38 10.27 -70.36 15.11
C ALA A 38 11.45 -69.37 15.22
N PRO A 39 12.38 -69.30 14.25
CA PRO A 39 13.72 -68.79 14.49
C PRO A 39 13.79 -67.27 14.74
N GLU A 40 12.69 -66.53 14.62
CA GLU A 40 12.67 -65.10 14.90
C GLU A 40 11.26 -64.62 15.30
N SER A 41 11.06 -64.32 16.59
CA SER A 41 9.88 -63.59 17.05
C SER A 41 10.14 -62.09 16.98
N THR A 42 10.41 -61.58 15.79
CA THR A 42 10.56 -60.13 15.58
C THR A 42 9.20 -59.47 15.65
N THR A 43 8.99 -58.70 16.71
CA THR A 43 7.79 -57.92 16.96
C THR A 43 8.02 -56.46 16.56
N ALA A 44 6.99 -55.83 16.00
CA ALA A 44 6.98 -54.39 15.76
C ALA A 44 5.68 -53.80 16.33
N SER A 45 5.77 -52.60 16.90
CA SER A 45 4.64 -51.89 17.50
C SER A 45 4.79 -50.40 17.27
N ASN A 46 3.70 -49.71 16.92
CA ASN A 46 3.66 -48.25 16.98
C ASN A 46 3.47 -47.85 18.46
N LEU A 47 4.37 -47.04 19.00
CA LEU A 47 4.36 -46.62 20.41
C LEU A 47 3.69 -45.25 20.57
N GLY A 48 3.06 -45.01 21.73
CA GLY A 48 2.32 -43.78 22.03
C GLY A 48 0.84 -43.83 21.64
N ASN A 49 0.06 -42.87 22.13
CA ASN A 49 -1.40 -42.82 21.98
C ASN A 49 -1.90 -41.70 21.04
N VAL A 50 -0.99 -40.87 20.52
CA VAL A 50 -1.30 -39.71 19.66
C VAL A 50 -0.54 -39.85 18.34
N GLY A 51 -1.23 -39.61 17.23
CA GLY A 51 -0.67 -39.71 15.87
C GLY A 51 -0.99 -41.03 15.16
N GLU A 52 -0.48 -41.16 13.94
CA GLU A 52 -0.71 -42.32 13.07
C GLU A 52 0.50 -43.27 13.04
N GLY A 53 0.23 -44.58 13.05
CA GLY A 53 1.27 -45.61 13.00
C GLY A 53 1.84 -45.82 11.59
N VAL A 54 3.17 -45.98 11.50
CA VAL A 54 3.89 -46.31 10.24
C VAL A 54 4.07 -47.80 10.04
N PHE A 55 4.15 -48.60 11.11
CA PHE A 55 4.11 -50.05 10.97
C PHE A 55 2.73 -50.48 10.47
N TYR A 56 2.70 -51.31 9.43
CA TYR A 56 1.48 -51.84 8.85
C TYR A 56 1.24 -53.28 9.30
N GLN A 57 2.14 -54.20 8.93
CA GLN A 57 2.02 -55.62 9.28
C GLN A 57 3.35 -56.37 9.19
N LYS A 58 3.38 -57.58 9.74
CA LYS A 58 4.42 -58.59 9.51
C LYS A 58 3.85 -59.66 8.57
N ALA A 59 4.39 -59.77 7.35
CA ALA A 59 4.00 -60.77 6.37
C ALA A 59 5.09 -61.86 6.28
N GLY A 60 4.93 -62.94 7.04
CA GLY A 60 5.99 -63.94 7.20
C GLY A 60 7.18 -63.36 7.95
N VAL A 61 8.31 -63.16 7.26
CA VAL A 61 9.53 -62.53 7.79
C VAL A 61 9.67 -61.05 7.41
N ASP A 62 8.81 -60.54 6.53
CA ASP A 62 8.87 -59.16 6.04
C ASP A 62 8.10 -58.20 6.96
N LEU A 63 8.79 -57.17 7.46
CA LEU A 63 8.17 -56.07 8.21
C LEU A 63 7.77 -54.96 7.24
N GLN A 64 6.48 -54.81 7.02
CA GLN A 64 5.94 -53.86 6.06
C GLN A 64 5.55 -52.57 6.78
N PHE A 65 6.13 -51.47 6.32
CA PHE A 65 5.84 -50.12 6.80
C PHE A 65 5.13 -49.33 5.70
N LYS A 66 4.22 -48.45 6.11
CA LYS A 66 3.61 -47.46 5.22
C LYS A 66 4.70 -46.53 4.71
N LYS A 67 4.63 -46.15 3.43
CA LYS A 67 5.43 -45.05 2.91
C LYS A 67 4.91 -43.72 3.47
N LEU A 68 5.82 -42.79 3.72
CA LEU A 68 5.47 -41.39 3.91
C LEU A 68 5.27 -40.75 2.54
N VAL A 69 4.12 -40.11 2.35
CA VAL A 69 3.76 -39.39 1.12
C VAL A 69 3.54 -37.94 1.50
N SER A 70 4.25 -37.02 0.85
CA SER A 70 4.05 -35.59 1.09
C SER A 70 2.72 -35.11 0.51
N GLY A 71 2.03 -34.27 1.28
CA GLY A 71 0.95 -33.43 0.77
C GLY A 71 1.50 -32.17 0.07
N ALA A 72 0.61 -31.24 -0.25
CA ALA A 72 0.99 -29.94 -0.83
C ALA A 72 1.93 -29.17 0.11
N ASN A 73 2.92 -28.48 -0.45
CA ASN A 73 3.92 -27.65 0.25
C ASN A 73 4.81 -28.39 1.26
N ILE A 74 4.78 -29.72 1.27
CA ILE A 74 5.69 -30.57 2.04
C ILE A 74 6.63 -31.27 1.06
N THR A 75 7.92 -31.29 1.37
CA THR A 75 8.92 -32.07 0.63
C THR A 75 9.57 -33.07 1.58
N LEU A 76 9.53 -34.34 1.21
CA LEU A 76 10.20 -35.42 1.93
C LEU A 76 11.50 -35.78 1.20
N THR A 77 12.63 -35.65 1.89
CA THR A 77 13.95 -36.02 1.35
C THR A 77 14.53 -37.16 2.17
N ALA A 78 14.63 -38.34 1.58
CA ALA A 78 15.24 -39.50 2.22
C ALA A 78 16.78 -39.43 2.17
N SER A 79 17.42 -39.93 3.21
CA SER A 79 18.87 -40.15 3.33
C SER A 79 19.13 -41.52 3.95
N THR A 80 20.40 -41.92 4.13
CA THR A 80 20.74 -43.20 4.77
C THR A 80 20.28 -43.29 6.22
N ASN A 81 20.19 -42.16 6.92
CA ASN A 81 19.98 -42.11 8.37
C ASN A 81 18.60 -41.57 8.76
N GLY A 82 17.76 -41.16 7.80
CA GLY A 82 16.44 -40.61 8.09
C GLY A 82 15.77 -39.94 6.90
N ILE A 83 14.58 -39.41 7.15
CA ILE A 83 13.79 -38.62 6.19
C ILE A 83 13.68 -37.19 6.73
N THR A 84 14.17 -36.22 5.97
CA THR A 84 13.97 -34.81 6.27
C THR A 84 12.61 -34.38 5.76
N VAL A 85 11.81 -33.79 6.64
CA VAL A 85 10.51 -33.20 6.32
C VAL A 85 10.67 -31.68 6.23
N ASN A 86 10.62 -31.14 5.02
CA ASN A 86 10.57 -29.70 4.80
C ASN A 86 9.12 -29.29 4.58
N ALA A 87 8.66 -28.28 5.32
CA ALA A 87 7.35 -27.69 5.14
C ALA A 87 7.52 -26.24 4.64
N THR A 88 7.51 -26.06 3.31
CA THR A 88 7.62 -24.75 2.66
C THR A 88 6.22 -24.29 2.25
N GLY A 89 5.33 -24.19 3.24
CA GLY A 89 3.96 -23.75 3.04
C GLY A 89 3.73 -22.35 3.60
N GLY A 90 3.00 -21.52 2.84
CA GLY A 90 2.62 -20.17 3.26
C GLY A 90 3.47 -19.06 2.66
N LEU A 91 3.36 -17.86 3.23
CA LEU A 91 4.13 -16.69 2.83
C LEU A 91 5.55 -16.82 3.36
N GLN A 92 6.52 -17.06 2.48
CA GLN A 92 7.92 -17.26 2.86
C GLN A 92 8.59 -15.97 3.36
N GLN A 93 8.17 -14.83 2.82
CA GLN A 93 8.70 -13.51 3.16
C GLN A 93 7.69 -12.44 2.75
N LEU A 94 7.51 -11.43 3.59
CA LEU A 94 6.87 -10.17 3.23
C LEU A 94 7.86 -9.04 3.50
N ASN A 95 8.30 -8.37 2.44
CA ASN A 95 9.13 -7.17 2.58
C ASN A 95 8.29 -5.94 2.23
N VAL A 96 8.19 -5.00 3.16
CA VAL A 96 7.49 -3.73 2.99
C VAL A 96 8.53 -2.66 2.73
N VAL A 97 8.41 -1.94 1.61
CA VAL A 97 9.36 -0.91 1.17
C VAL A 97 8.62 0.42 1.11
N SER A 98 9.26 1.48 1.62
CA SER A 98 8.79 2.86 1.62
C SER A 98 9.91 3.80 1.19
N ASP A 99 9.58 5.07 0.97
CA ASP A 99 10.58 6.11 0.66
C ASP A 99 11.62 6.31 1.78
N SER A 100 11.29 5.88 3.00
CA SER A 100 12.16 6.00 4.18
C SER A 100 13.02 4.75 4.44
N GLY A 101 12.82 3.66 3.68
CA GLY A 101 13.50 2.38 3.86
C GLY A 101 12.57 1.18 3.80
N SER A 102 13.08 0.02 4.22
CA SER A 102 12.35 -1.26 4.13
C SER A 102 12.33 -2.04 5.45
N LYS A 103 11.33 -2.92 5.59
CA LYS A 103 11.16 -3.84 6.70
C LYS A 103 10.70 -5.20 6.17
N GLN A 104 11.52 -6.22 6.42
CA GLN A 104 11.09 -7.60 6.29
C GLN A 104 10.28 -7.98 7.55
N LEU A 105 9.03 -8.37 7.35
CA LEU A 105 8.20 -8.93 8.42
C LEU A 105 8.58 -10.38 8.68
N VAL A 106 8.71 -10.73 9.96
CA VAL A 106 8.92 -12.10 10.44
C VAL A 106 7.70 -12.60 11.20
N ASP A 107 7.69 -13.89 11.56
CA ASP A 107 6.58 -14.46 12.32
C ASP A 107 6.35 -13.71 13.65
N GLY A 108 5.08 -13.42 13.95
CA GLY A 108 4.67 -12.59 15.07
C GLY A 108 4.66 -11.07 14.82
N ASP A 109 5.26 -10.57 13.72
CA ASP A 109 5.16 -9.15 13.36
C ASP A 109 3.74 -8.77 12.93
N THR A 110 3.36 -7.51 13.17
CA THR A 110 2.11 -6.93 12.64
C THR A 110 2.42 -5.82 11.65
N LEU A 111 1.79 -5.87 10.47
CA LEU A 111 1.81 -4.76 9.51
C LEU A 111 0.64 -3.82 9.80
N ASN A 112 0.95 -2.59 10.25
CA ASN A 112 -0.03 -1.52 10.35
C ASN A 112 0.16 -0.53 9.21
N ILE A 113 -0.92 -0.13 8.55
CA ILE A 113 -0.91 0.83 7.44
C ILE A 113 -1.80 2.02 7.80
N TYR A 114 -1.18 3.18 7.99
CA TYR A 114 -1.84 4.43 8.41
C TYR A 114 -1.87 5.41 7.23
N GLY A 115 -3.01 6.07 7.01
CA GLY A 115 -3.17 7.05 5.93
C GLY A 115 -2.39 8.36 6.15
N GLY A 116 -2.18 8.79 7.40
CA GLY A 116 -1.51 10.07 7.68
C GLY A 116 -2.32 11.28 7.22
N THR A 117 -1.64 12.37 6.83
CA THR A 117 -2.29 13.59 6.31
C THR A 117 -2.64 13.42 4.84
N GLY A 118 -3.88 13.72 4.45
CA GLY A 118 -4.33 13.65 3.06
C GLY A 118 -4.56 12.24 2.53
N ALA A 119 -4.50 11.22 3.39
CA ALA A 119 -4.98 9.88 3.04
C ALA A 119 -5.65 9.19 4.21
N SER A 120 -6.56 8.27 3.90
CA SER A 120 -7.23 7.42 4.88
C SER A 120 -7.11 5.95 4.44
N THR A 121 -7.06 5.05 5.41
CA THR A 121 -6.93 3.61 5.17
C THR A 121 -8.15 2.89 5.74
N SER A 122 -8.72 1.97 4.97
CA SER A 122 -9.86 1.15 5.40
C SER A 122 -9.68 -0.30 4.95
N ILE A 123 -10.20 -1.24 5.74
CA ILE A 123 -10.18 -2.66 5.40
C ILE A 123 -11.62 -3.18 5.43
N SER A 124 -12.03 -3.83 4.33
CA SER A 124 -13.29 -4.55 4.24
C SER A 124 -13.04 -5.93 3.65
N GLY A 125 -13.28 -6.98 4.45
CA GLY A 125 -12.88 -8.34 4.11
C GLY A 125 -11.38 -8.44 3.88
N ASN A 126 -10.97 -8.78 2.66
CA ASN A 126 -9.57 -8.99 2.27
C ASN A 126 -8.98 -7.82 1.46
N VAL A 127 -9.71 -6.70 1.32
CA VAL A 127 -9.28 -5.54 0.55
C VAL A 127 -8.92 -4.40 1.50
N LEU A 128 -7.66 -3.96 1.40
CA LEU A 128 -7.20 -2.70 1.96
C LEU A 128 -7.38 -1.61 0.89
N THR A 129 -8.13 -0.56 1.22
CA THR A 129 -8.27 0.63 0.39
C THR A 129 -7.50 1.78 1.02
N VAL A 130 -6.77 2.52 0.18
CA VAL A 130 -6.08 3.76 0.54
C VAL A 130 -6.69 4.88 -0.30
N ASP A 131 -7.50 5.72 0.33
CA ASP A 131 -8.12 6.87 -0.32
C ASP A 131 -7.28 8.11 -0.05
N THR A 132 -6.95 8.86 -1.10
CA THR A 132 -6.15 10.08 -1.00
C THR A 132 -6.98 11.31 -1.37
N THR A 133 -6.78 12.39 -0.63
CA THR A 133 -7.35 13.71 -0.90
C THR A 133 -6.22 14.70 -0.98
N THR A 134 -6.09 15.37 -2.12
CA THR A 134 -5.10 16.44 -2.28
C THR A 134 -5.66 17.74 -1.70
N GLU A 135 -4.89 18.38 -0.81
CA GLU A 135 -5.24 19.68 -0.25
C GLU A 135 -4.30 20.74 -0.81
N LEU A 136 -4.86 21.67 -1.61
CA LEU A 136 -4.10 22.78 -2.19
C LEU A 136 -3.42 23.64 -1.11
N SER A 137 -4.01 23.73 0.08
CA SER A 137 -3.47 24.49 1.22
C SER A 137 -2.11 23.99 1.72
N THR A 138 -1.74 22.74 1.41
CA THR A 138 -0.45 22.17 1.79
C THR A 138 0.62 22.32 0.71
N ASP A 139 0.22 22.70 -0.50
CA ASP A 139 1.15 22.96 -1.60
C ASP A 139 1.62 24.41 -1.54
N LEU A 140 2.93 24.60 -1.30
CA LEU A 140 3.54 25.92 -1.23
C LEU A 140 3.85 26.52 -2.61
N THR A 141 3.81 25.71 -3.67
CA THR A 141 4.15 26.13 -5.04
C THR A 141 3.16 25.52 -6.05
N PRO A 142 1.85 25.75 -5.91
CA PRO A 142 0.88 25.16 -6.79
C PRO A 142 1.00 25.73 -8.21
N VAL A 143 0.96 24.85 -9.20
CA VAL A 143 0.92 25.22 -10.62
C VAL A 143 -0.27 24.56 -11.28
N LEU A 144 -0.98 25.33 -12.09
CA LEU A 144 -2.07 24.81 -12.89
C LEU A 144 -1.54 24.36 -14.26
N GLY A 145 -1.87 23.12 -14.66
CA GLY A 145 -1.65 22.65 -16.04
C GLY A 145 -2.71 23.14 -17.04
N GLY A 146 -3.77 23.79 -16.55
CA GLY A 146 -4.89 24.30 -17.34
C GLY A 146 -5.62 25.44 -16.61
N SER A 147 -6.82 25.81 -17.08
CA SER A 147 -7.63 26.84 -16.42
C SER A 147 -8.13 26.36 -15.05
N LEU A 148 -8.08 27.23 -14.04
CA LEU A 148 -8.77 27.02 -12.77
C LEU A 148 -10.24 27.41 -12.92
N ASP A 149 -11.14 26.45 -12.74
CA ASP A 149 -12.56 26.71 -12.54
C ASP A 149 -12.86 26.76 -11.05
N ALA A 150 -13.25 27.94 -10.55
CA ALA A 150 -13.59 28.13 -9.14
C ALA A 150 -15.01 27.65 -8.79
N SER A 151 -15.84 27.23 -9.76
CA SER A 151 -17.22 26.78 -9.55
C SER A 151 -18.06 27.76 -8.71
N GLY A 152 -17.89 29.06 -8.97
CA GLY A 152 -18.58 30.15 -8.26
C GLY A 152 -18.03 30.47 -6.86
N ASN A 153 -16.94 29.84 -6.42
CA ASN A 153 -16.29 30.15 -5.15
C ASN A 153 -15.43 31.42 -5.23
N ASN A 154 -15.34 32.13 -4.11
CA ASN A 154 -14.54 33.34 -3.99
C ASN A 154 -13.06 33.03 -3.79
N LEU A 155 -12.18 33.87 -4.36
CA LEU A 155 -10.76 33.93 -3.97
C LEU A 155 -10.62 34.93 -2.83
N ILE A 156 -10.22 34.46 -1.64
CA ILE A 156 -10.07 35.28 -0.43
C ILE A 156 -8.62 35.20 0.03
N ASN A 157 -8.05 36.32 0.49
CA ASN A 157 -6.65 36.41 0.97
C ASN A 157 -5.60 35.95 -0.07
N GLY A 158 -5.86 36.11 -1.36
CA GLY A 158 -4.97 35.65 -2.44
C GLY A 158 -3.72 36.50 -2.68
N GLY A 159 -3.51 37.58 -1.92
CA GLY A 159 -2.38 38.49 -2.13
C GLY A 159 -2.47 39.20 -3.49
N THR A 160 -1.44 39.05 -4.32
CA THR A 160 -1.34 39.67 -5.65
C THR A 160 -1.83 38.71 -6.74
N LEU A 161 -2.82 39.15 -7.52
CA LEU A 161 -3.25 38.44 -8.73
C LEU A 161 -2.65 39.11 -9.98
N THR A 162 -1.67 38.44 -10.59
CA THR A 162 -1.09 38.87 -11.86
C THR A 162 -1.77 38.12 -13.00
N ALA A 163 -2.50 38.83 -13.84
CA ALA A 163 -3.17 38.26 -15.01
C ALA A 163 -2.90 39.10 -16.26
N SER A 164 -2.85 38.47 -17.42
CA SER A 164 -2.74 39.18 -18.71
C SER A 164 -4.01 39.97 -19.03
N ASN A 165 -5.16 39.55 -18.50
CA ASN A 165 -6.44 40.23 -18.70
C ASN A 165 -7.40 39.94 -17.54
N PHE A 166 -8.28 40.90 -17.27
CA PHE A 166 -9.44 40.74 -16.40
C PHE A 166 -10.70 40.98 -17.24
N VAL A 167 -11.56 39.96 -17.35
CA VAL A 167 -12.80 40.04 -18.13
C VAL A 167 -13.99 40.00 -17.17
N GLY A 168 -14.82 41.04 -17.21
CA GLY A 168 -16.04 41.14 -16.41
C GLY A 168 -16.12 42.45 -15.62
N PRO A 169 -17.28 42.73 -15.01
CA PRO A 169 -17.46 43.90 -14.17
C PRO A 169 -16.66 43.77 -12.87
N VAL A 170 -16.02 44.87 -12.45
CA VAL A 170 -15.45 45.00 -11.10
C VAL A 170 -16.51 45.66 -10.21
N THR A 171 -16.90 44.98 -9.13
CA THR A 171 -17.85 45.52 -8.16
C THR A 171 -17.08 45.98 -6.91
N GLY A 172 -17.27 47.23 -6.51
CA GLY A 172 -16.59 47.84 -5.36
C GLY A 172 -15.51 48.84 -5.77
N ASN A 173 -14.68 49.24 -4.79
CA ASN A 173 -13.63 50.23 -5.02
C ASN A 173 -12.44 49.59 -5.72
N LEU A 174 -12.05 50.15 -6.87
CA LEU A 174 -10.76 49.89 -7.50
C LEU A 174 -9.76 50.96 -7.04
N THR A 175 -8.70 50.54 -6.36
CA THR A 175 -7.59 51.43 -5.96
C THR A 175 -6.37 51.08 -6.79
N GLY A 176 -5.87 52.05 -7.56
CA GLY A 176 -4.70 51.86 -8.40
C GLY A 176 -4.68 52.81 -9.59
N LEU A 177 -3.63 52.70 -10.39
CA LEU A 177 -3.49 53.45 -11.62
C LEU A 177 -4.01 52.61 -12.80
N VAL A 178 -4.75 53.25 -13.70
CA VAL A 178 -5.08 52.69 -15.01
C VAL A 178 -4.07 53.26 -16.00
N HIS A 179 -3.17 52.42 -16.54
CA HIS A 179 -2.08 52.86 -17.41
C HIS A 179 -1.21 53.99 -16.81
N GLY A 180 -0.99 53.97 -15.50
CA GLY A 180 -0.21 55.01 -14.82
C GLY A 180 -0.99 56.27 -14.43
N VAL A 181 -2.30 56.33 -14.73
CA VAL A 181 -3.17 57.46 -14.40
C VAL A 181 -4.11 57.11 -13.25
N ASP A 182 -4.17 57.99 -12.24
CA ASP A 182 -5.20 57.90 -11.20
C ASP A 182 -6.51 58.46 -11.75
N ILE A 183 -7.44 57.57 -12.07
CA ILE A 183 -8.72 57.95 -12.68
C ILE A 183 -9.59 58.81 -11.77
N ARG A 184 -9.33 58.84 -10.46
CA ARG A 184 -10.04 59.73 -9.53
C ARG A 184 -9.69 61.19 -9.79
N LEU A 185 -8.51 61.46 -10.36
CA LEU A 185 -8.09 62.80 -10.76
C LEU A 185 -8.66 63.22 -12.12
N ILE A 186 -9.31 62.32 -12.86
CA ILE A 186 -10.00 62.67 -14.11
C ILE A 186 -11.35 63.34 -13.82
N ALA A 187 -12.07 62.92 -12.78
CA ALA A 187 -13.38 63.50 -12.46
C ALA A 187 -13.35 65.01 -12.09
N PRO A 188 -12.36 65.54 -11.35
CA PRO A 188 -12.19 66.98 -11.17
C PRO A 188 -11.94 67.75 -12.47
N ASN A 189 -11.30 67.12 -13.46
CA ASN A 189 -10.99 67.74 -14.75
C ASN A 189 -12.16 67.70 -15.75
N THR A 190 -13.22 66.94 -15.49
CA THR A 190 -14.50 67.06 -16.22
C THR A 190 -15.54 67.88 -15.46
N ALA A 191 -15.33 68.14 -14.17
CA ALA A 191 -16.23 68.93 -13.32
C ALA A 191 -16.12 70.45 -13.52
N GLY A 192 -15.11 70.95 -14.23
CA GLY A 192 -14.92 72.38 -14.49
C GLY A 192 -15.92 72.99 -15.46
N PHE A 193 -16.51 72.17 -16.35
CA PHE A 193 -17.53 72.62 -17.30
C PHE A 193 -18.94 72.37 -16.76
N ASN A 194 -19.49 73.34 -16.05
CA ASN A 194 -20.92 73.39 -15.79
C ASN A 194 -21.60 74.22 -16.88
N PHE A 195 -22.04 73.59 -17.97
CA PHE A 195 -22.80 74.25 -19.03
C PHE A 195 -24.25 74.59 -18.63
N GLY A 196 -24.64 74.36 -17.36
CA GLY A 196 -26.02 74.46 -16.91
C GLY A 196 -26.93 73.43 -17.58
N TYR A 197 -28.24 73.59 -17.42
CA TYR A 197 -29.22 72.81 -18.18
C TYR A 197 -29.36 73.42 -19.57
N PHE A 198 -29.14 72.62 -20.62
CA PHE A 198 -29.43 73.03 -22.00
C PHE A 198 -30.94 73.21 -22.19
N ASN A 199 -31.44 74.43 -21.94
CA ASN A 199 -32.75 74.82 -22.44
C ASN A 199 -32.56 75.26 -23.90
N ASN A 200 -33.20 74.59 -24.86
CA ASN A 200 -33.17 74.96 -26.28
C ASN A 200 -33.74 76.36 -26.57
N THR A 201 -34.23 77.07 -25.55
CA THR A 201 -34.66 78.46 -25.64
C THR A 201 -33.47 79.37 -25.34
N VAL A 202 -32.89 79.92 -26.40
CA VAL A 202 -31.82 80.91 -26.30
C VAL A 202 -32.43 82.28 -26.02
N THR A 203 -32.15 82.88 -24.85
CA THR A 203 -32.75 84.16 -24.44
C THR A 203 -31.85 85.37 -24.63
N SER A 204 -30.56 85.14 -24.88
CA SER A 204 -29.57 86.17 -25.13
C SER A 204 -28.56 85.74 -26.20
N ILE A 205 -27.84 86.71 -26.77
CA ILE A 205 -26.76 86.41 -27.72
C ILE A 205 -25.61 85.62 -27.07
N VAL A 206 -25.45 85.75 -25.74
CA VAL A 206 -24.47 84.98 -24.96
C VAL A 206 -24.90 83.53 -24.84
N ASP A 207 -26.19 83.27 -24.58
CA ASP A 207 -26.75 81.90 -24.58
C ASP A 207 -26.58 81.24 -25.97
N TRP A 208 -26.73 82.02 -27.04
CA TRP A 208 -26.55 81.52 -28.41
C TRP A 208 -25.10 81.09 -28.63
N LEU A 209 -24.16 81.92 -28.18
CA LEU A 209 -22.74 81.64 -28.32
C LEU A 209 -22.36 80.37 -27.53
N ILE A 210 -22.82 80.23 -26.28
CA ILE A 210 -22.57 79.04 -25.46
C ILE A 210 -23.14 77.78 -26.13
N ALA A 211 -24.33 77.86 -26.72
CA ALA A 211 -24.99 76.71 -27.35
C ALA A 211 -24.30 76.22 -28.65
N ILE A 212 -23.55 77.07 -29.35
CA ILE A 212 -22.87 76.73 -30.61
C ILE A 212 -21.35 76.59 -30.47
N THR A 213 -20.79 76.90 -29.31
CA THR A 213 -19.33 76.86 -29.13
C THR A 213 -18.91 75.45 -28.82
N ASP A 214 -18.24 74.80 -29.77
CA ASP A 214 -17.51 73.57 -29.52
C ASP A 214 -16.28 73.88 -28.68
N VAL A 215 -16.15 73.18 -27.55
CA VAL A 215 -14.93 73.20 -26.74
C VAL A 215 -14.10 71.97 -27.13
N ASP A 216 -13.07 72.20 -27.94
CA ASP A 216 -12.06 71.20 -28.29
C ASP A 216 -10.79 71.43 -27.43
N PHE A 217 -10.17 70.35 -26.98
CA PHE A 217 -8.91 70.37 -26.23
C PHE A 217 -7.78 69.66 -27.01
N GLY A 218 -8.03 69.32 -28.27
CA GLY A 218 -7.13 68.51 -29.08
C GLY A 218 -7.16 67.03 -28.68
N SER A 219 -6.24 66.27 -29.25
CA SER A 219 -6.07 64.84 -28.96
C SER A 219 -4.96 64.62 -27.94
N PHE A 220 -4.88 63.42 -27.37
CA PHE A 220 -3.78 63.06 -26.47
C PHE A 220 -2.37 63.27 -27.08
N PHE A 221 -2.21 63.11 -28.40
CA PHE A 221 -0.93 63.24 -29.08
C PHE A 221 -0.63 64.67 -29.57
N VAL A 222 -1.65 65.51 -29.69
CA VAL A 222 -1.54 66.93 -30.06
C VAL A 222 -2.58 67.68 -29.23
N PRO A 223 -2.28 67.96 -27.95
CA PRO A 223 -3.17 68.76 -27.12
C PRO A 223 -3.20 70.20 -27.64
N GLU A 224 -4.35 70.85 -27.53
CA GLU A 224 -4.47 72.28 -27.84
C GLU A 224 -3.93 73.11 -26.67
N ASP A 225 -3.00 74.03 -26.94
CA ASP A 225 -2.37 74.91 -25.93
C ASP A 225 -3.33 76.02 -25.46
N LYS A 226 -4.40 75.63 -24.74
CA LYS A 226 -5.27 76.56 -24.02
C LYS A 226 -4.99 76.50 -22.52
N ASN A 227 -4.69 77.65 -21.94
CA ASN A 227 -4.64 77.80 -20.48
C ASN A 227 -6.06 78.02 -19.95
N PHE A 228 -6.52 77.10 -19.10
CA PHE A 228 -7.74 77.27 -18.32
C PHE A 228 -7.39 77.77 -16.90
N ASP A 229 -7.86 78.96 -16.56
CA ASP A 229 -7.78 79.50 -15.19
C ASP A 229 -9.10 79.23 -14.47
N ALA A 230 -9.10 78.27 -13.55
CA ALA A 230 -10.25 77.90 -12.73
C ALA A 230 -10.46 78.85 -11.53
N GLY A 231 -9.68 79.94 -11.43
CA GLY A 231 -9.62 80.82 -10.28
C GLY A 231 -8.73 80.28 -9.16
N SER A 232 -8.46 81.12 -8.17
CA SER A 232 -7.67 80.75 -6.99
C SER A 232 -8.50 79.92 -6.01
N ILE A 233 -8.01 78.75 -5.61
CA ILE A 233 -8.58 77.99 -4.49
C ILE A 233 -8.27 78.75 -3.19
N THR A 234 -9.25 79.47 -2.65
CA THR A 234 -9.21 79.93 -1.26
C THR A 234 -9.57 78.77 -0.34
N THR A 235 -8.61 78.34 0.48
CA THR A 235 -8.80 77.34 1.55
C THR A 235 -9.67 77.86 2.67
#